data_AF-A0A1E7NA31-F1
#
_entry.id   AF-A0A1E7NA31-F1
#
_cell.length_a   1.000
_cell.length_b   1.000
_cell.length_c   1.000
_cell.angle_alpha   90.00
_cell.angle_beta   90.00
_cell.angle_gamma   90.00
#
_symmetry.space_group_name_H-M   'P 1'
#
loop_
_entity.id
_entity.type
_entity.pdbx_description
1 polymer ?
#
loop_
_entity_poly.entity_id
_entity_poly.type
_entity_poly.pdbx_seq_one_letter_code
_entity_poly.pdbx_strand_id
1 'polypeptide(L)'
;MPTHIQGVWDLTIVTPIGRVRPVVELGLQDGKLVGTARGAGENLPLRDIVLDGDRLTWKQSVTRPVRLDLTFTVTVEGDTLTGTSKAGRLPASKVTGRRRRSDEAEPA
;
A
#
# COMPACT_ATOMS: atom_id res chain seq x y z
N MET A 1 10.52 17.16 -4.32
CA MET A 1 9.16 17.21 -3.71
C MET A 1 8.47 15.87 -3.95
N PRO A 2 7.82 15.26 -2.95
CA PRO A 2 7.32 13.88 -3.01
C PRO A 2 5.99 13.68 -3.78
N THR A 3 5.69 14.54 -4.75
CA THR A 3 4.42 14.54 -5.50
C THR A 3 4.23 13.31 -6.40
N HIS A 4 5.30 12.58 -6.72
CA HIS A 4 5.25 11.48 -7.67
C HIS A 4 4.50 10.23 -7.17
N ILE A 5 4.28 10.07 -5.87
CA ILE A 5 3.62 8.88 -5.31
C ILE A 5 2.11 9.06 -5.05
N GLN A 6 1.58 10.28 -5.15
CA GLN A 6 0.19 10.59 -4.81
C GLN A 6 -0.79 10.02 -5.84
N GLY A 7 -1.77 9.24 -5.42
CA GLY A 7 -2.76 8.63 -6.29
C GLY A 7 -3.22 7.27 -5.78
N VAL A 8 -3.93 6.55 -6.64
CA VAL A 8 -4.46 5.22 -6.34
C VAL A 8 -3.50 4.16 -6.87
N TRP A 9 -3.22 3.15 -6.06
CA TRP A 9 -2.27 2.08 -6.35
C TRP A 9 -2.95 0.73 -6.15
N ASP A 10 -3.03 -0.05 -7.22
CA ASP A 10 -3.48 -1.43 -7.19
C ASP A 10 -2.31 -2.31 -6.76
N LEU A 11 -2.32 -2.79 -5.52
CA LEU A 11 -1.31 -3.70 -5.01
C LEU A 11 -1.73 -5.16 -5.21
N THR A 12 -0.74 -6.03 -5.30
CA THR A 12 -0.85 -7.48 -5.31
C THR A 12 0.17 -8.01 -4.33
N ILE A 13 -0.31 -8.69 -3.31
CA ILE A 13 0.51 -9.29 -2.25
C ILE A 13 0.36 -10.80 -2.36
N VAL A 14 1.49 -11.48 -2.52
CA VAL A 14 1.53 -12.95 -2.55
C VAL A 14 1.90 -13.42 -1.14
N THR A 15 0.88 -13.84 -0.38
CA THR A 15 1.07 -14.39 0.97
C THR A 15 1.03 -15.93 0.93
N PRO A 16 1.61 -16.62 1.93
CA PRO A 16 1.56 -18.09 1.99
C PRO A 16 0.13 -18.66 2.01
N ILE A 17 -0.83 -17.88 2.52
CA ILE A 17 -2.24 -18.28 2.65
C ILE A 17 -3.08 -17.90 1.41
N GLY A 18 -2.51 -17.15 0.45
CA GLY A 18 -3.22 -16.72 -0.75
C GLY A 18 -2.73 -15.40 -1.33
N ARG A 19 -3.28 -15.00 -2.48
CA ARG A 19 -3.05 -13.68 -3.05
C ARG A 19 -4.13 -12.71 -2.60
N VAL A 20 -3.72 -11.54 -2.12
CA VAL A 20 -4.62 -10.42 -1.81
C VAL A 20 -4.30 -9.23 -2.68
N ARG A 21 -5.31 -8.46 -3.05
CA ARG A 21 -5.18 -7.30 -3.95
C ARG A 21 -5.76 -6.04 -3.29
N PRO A 22 -5.06 -5.44 -2.31
CA PRO A 22 -5.53 -4.21 -1.71
C PRO A 22 -5.27 -3.01 -2.63
N VAL A 23 -6.16 -2.04 -2.57
CA VAL A 23 -6.02 -0.76 -3.25
C VAL A 23 -5.53 0.27 -2.24
N VAL A 24 -4.42 0.96 -2.53
CA VAL A 24 -3.86 1.98 -1.64
C VAL A 24 -4.03 3.35 -2.26
N GLU A 25 -4.63 4.26 -1.52
CA GLU A 25 -4.77 5.66 -1.89
C GLU A 25 -3.75 6.46 -1.11
N LEU A 26 -2.88 7.22 -1.80
CA LEU A 26 -1.88 8.09 -1.21
C LEU A 26 -2.21 9.55 -1.54
N GLY A 27 -2.19 10.42 -0.53
CA GLY A 27 -2.43 11.86 -0.66
C GLY A 27 -1.46 12.68 0.19
N LEU A 28 -1.43 13.99 0.01
CA LEU A 28 -0.77 14.89 0.97
C LEU A 28 -1.83 15.61 1.79
N GLN A 29 -1.59 15.73 3.09
CA GLN A 29 -2.34 16.58 3.99
C GLN A 29 -1.34 17.40 4.81
N ASP A 30 -1.44 18.73 4.75
CA ASP A 30 -0.56 19.65 5.50
C ASP A 30 0.94 19.38 5.31
N GLY A 31 1.36 19.00 4.09
CA GLY A 31 2.76 18.66 3.79
C GLY A 31 3.19 17.26 4.26
N LYS A 32 2.31 16.50 4.91
CA LYS A 32 2.54 15.11 5.34
C LYS A 32 1.87 14.12 4.39
N LEU A 33 2.56 13.03 4.13
CA LEU A 33 2.01 11.95 3.33
C LEU A 33 0.98 11.19 4.17
N VAL A 34 -0.24 11.06 3.64
CA VAL A 34 -1.33 10.28 4.23
C VAL A 34 -1.77 9.22 3.23
N GLY A 35 -2.38 8.15 3.72
CA GLY A 35 -2.95 7.16 2.83
C GLY A 35 -3.93 6.24 3.51
N THR A 36 -4.74 5.59 2.68
CA THR A 36 -5.72 4.59 3.10
C THR A 36 -5.59 3.36 2.22
N ALA A 37 -5.51 2.18 2.83
CA ALA A 37 -5.54 0.90 2.15
C ALA A 37 -6.94 0.31 2.25
N ARG A 38 -7.50 -0.07 1.12
CA ARG A 38 -8.76 -0.80 1.01
C ARG A 38 -8.44 -2.26 0.73
N GLY A 39 -8.76 -3.16 1.65
CA GLY A 39 -8.43 -4.58 1.50
C GLY A 39 -9.35 -5.47 2.33
N ALA A 40 -9.72 -6.63 1.78
CA ALA A 40 -10.56 -7.64 2.46
C ALA A 40 -11.87 -7.06 3.09
N GLY A 41 -12.46 -6.05 2.45
CA GLY A 41 -13.70 -5.42 2.90
C GLY A 41 -13.54 -4.33 3.98
N GLU A 42 -12.31 -3.98 4.38
CA GLU A 42 -12.05 -2.91 5.35
C GLU A 42 -11.13 -1.82 4.77
N ASN A 43 -11.33 -0.59 5.24
CA ASN A 43 -10.46 0.55 4.94
C ASN A 43 -9.56 0.81 6.14
N LEU A 44 -8.26 0.60 5.95
CA LEU A 44 -7.24 0.75 6.97
C LEU A 44 -6.39 1.99 6.68
N PRO A 45 -6.31 2.96 7.61
CA PRO A 45 -5.40 4.08 7.44
C PRO A 45 -3.96 3.60 7.51
N LEU A 46 -3.12 4.10 6.60
CA LEU A 46 -1.69 3.89 6.63
C LEU A 46 -1.09 4.71 7.78
N ARG A 47 -0.26 4.06 8.59
CA ARG A 47 0.45 4.66 9.74
C ARG A 47 1.94 4.67 9.46
N ASP A 48 2.67 5.55 10.15
CA ASP A 48 4.13 5.68 10.04
C ASP A 48 4.61 5.73 8.58
N ILE A 49 3.95 6.53 7.74
CA ILE A 49 4.32 6.61 6.32
C ILE A 49 5.61 7.42 6.19
N VAL A 50 6.65 6.76 5.70
CA VAL A 50 7.98 7.33 5.49
C VAL A 50 8.36 7.12 4.03
N LEU A 51 8.62 8.21 3.33
CA LEU A 51 9.16 8.19 1.98
C LEU A 51 10.62 8.68 2.03
N ASP A 52 11.53 7.78 1.68
CA ASP A 52 12.97 7.96 1.67
C ASP A 52 13.47 7.80 0.23
N GLY A 53 13.53 8.92 -0.52
CA GLY A 53 13.79 8.88 -1.96
C GLY A 53 12.68 8.16 -2.73
N ASP A 54 13.01 7.02 -3.32
CA ASP A 54 12.11 6.09 -4.00
C ASP A 54 11.49 5.04 -3.06
N ARG A 55 11.99 4.89 -1.84
CA ARG A 55 11.56 3.86 -0.90
C ARG A 55 10.44 4.35 0.00
N LEU A 56 9.27 3.76 -0.14
CA LEU A 56 8.09 4.01 0.66
C LEU A 56 7.90 2.89 1.70
N THR A 57 7.80 3.28 2.97
CA THR A 57 7.53 2.37 4.08
C THR A 57 6.29 2.85 4.84
N TRP A 58 5.41 1.93 5.19
CA TRP A 58 4.25 2.23 6.03
C TRP A 58 3.82 1.03 6.85
N LYS A 59 2.96 1.27 7.84
CA LYS A 59 2.37 0.24 8.68
C LYS A 59 0.85 0.26 8.60
N GLN A 60 0.23 -0.90 8.81
CA GLN A 60 -1.22 -1.05 8.94
C GLN A 60 -1.50 -1.98 10.11
N SER A 61 -2.44 -1.60 10.97
CA SER A 61 -2.87 -2.45 12.07
C SER A 61 -4.24 -3.04 11.72
N VAL A 62 -4.26 -4.31 11.33
CA VAL A 62 -5.50 -5.07 11.17
C VAL A 62 -5.98 -5.41 12.57
N THR A 63 -7.25 -5.17 12.89
CA THR A 63 -7.79 -5.45 14.24
C THR A 63 -8.77 -6.62 14.28
N ARG A 64 -9.29 -7.07 13.14
CA ARG A 64 -10.23 -8.18 13.04
C ARG A 64 -9.93 -9.09 11.84
N PRO A 65 -10.12 -10.42 11.97
CA PRO A 65 -10.46 -11.15 13.19
C PRO A 65 -9.27 -11.30 14.18
N VAL A 66 -8.04 -11.03 13.74
CA VAL A 66 -6.83 -11.09 14.57
C VAL A 66 -6.13 -9.73 14.54
N ARG A 67 -5.67 -9.25 15.71
CA ARG A 67 -4.85 -8.04 15.77
C ARG A 67 -3.45 -8.34 15.24
N LEU A 68 -3.09 -7.73 14.12
CA LEU A 68 -1.78 -7.89 13.50
C LEU A 68 -1.29 -6.58 12.91
N ASP A 69 -0.01 -6.28 13.15
CA ASP A 69 0.67 -5.17 12.50
C ASP A 69 1.38 -5.67 11.24
N LEU A 70 0.98 -5.08 10.12
CA LEU A 70 1.56 -5.27 8.81
C LEU A 70 2.52 -4.12 8.55
N THR A 71 3.78 -4.42 8.25
CA THR A 71 4.77 -3.44 7.79
C THR A 71 5.03 -3.68 6.32
N PHE A 72 4.90 -2.63 5.52
CA PHE A 72 5.15 -2.65 4.10
C PHE A 72 6.41 -1.84 3.81
N THR A 73 7.28 -2.40 2.98
CA THR A 73 8.51 -1.75 2.52
C THR A 73 8.60 -1.97 1.04
N VAL A 74 8.42 -0.89 0.28
CA VAL A 74 8.33 -0.95 -1.18
C VAL A 74 9.16 0.18 -1.78
N THR A 75 9.62 -0.04 -3.00
CA THR A 75 10.29 0.94 -3.83
C THR A 75 9.34 1.32 -4.95
N VAL A 76 9.18 2.62 -5.16
CA VAL A 76 8.32 3.20 -6.19
C VAL A 76 9.19 3.69 -7.34
N GLU A 77 8.99 3.08 -8.51
CA GLU A 77 9.69 3.41 -9.74
C GLU A 77 8.65 3.80 -10.79
N GLY A 78 8.46 5.10 -11.00
CA GLY A 78 7.47 5.58 -11.95
C GLY A 78 6.04 5.21 -11.54
N ASP A 79 5.36 4.47 -12.42
CA ASP A 79 4.02 3.93 -12.20
C ASP A 79 4.02 2.53 -11.57
N THR A 80 5.18 2.02 -11.14
CA THR A 80 5.34 0.68 -10.60
C THR A 80 5.86 0.71 -9.16
N LEU A 81 5.44 -0.29 -8.39
CA LEU A 81 5.80 -0.44 -7.00
C LEU A 81 6.22 -1.90 -6.77
N THR A 82 7.39 -2.11 -6.17
CA THR A 82 7.88 -3.46 -5.86
C THR A 82 8.45 -3.50 -4.46
N GLY A 83 8.25 -4.60 -3.75
CA GLY A 83 8.74 -4.70 -2.38
C GLY A 83 8.24 -5.91 -1.63
N THR A 84 8.17 -5.77 -0.32
CA THR A 84 7.72 -6.84 0.57
C THR A 84 6.82 -6.33 1.69
N SER A 85 5.94 -7.19 2.17
CA SER A 85 5.13 -6.96 3.37
C SER A 85 5.47 -8.00 4.44
N LYS A 86 5.56 -7.55 5.68
CA LYS A 86 5.79 -8.40 6.85
C LYS A 86 4.61 -8.29 7.78
N ALA A 87 4.13 -9.43 8.25
CA ALA A 87 2.92 -9.55 9.03
C ALA A 87 3.25 -10.18 10.39
N GLY A 88 3.63 -9.36 11.37
CA GLY A 88 4.15 -9.85 12.66
C GLY A 88 5.32 -10.84 12.50
N ARG A 89 5.14 -12.09 12.97
CA ARG A 89 6.14 -13.16 12.91
C ARG A 89 6.13 -13.97 11.61
N LEU A 90 5.26 -13.62 10.65
CA LEU A 90 5.17 -14.32 9.37
C LEU A 90 6.33 -13.94 8.44
N PRO A 91 6.71 -14.84 7.51
CA PRO A 91 7.71 -14.53 6.50
C PRO A 91 7.27 -13.34 5.63
N ALA A 92 8.26 -12.63 5.08
CA ALA A 92 8.02 -11.53 4.17
C ALA A 92 7.29 -12.04 2.91
N SER A 93 6.18 -11.40 2.58
CA SER A 93 5.38 -11.67 1.39
C SER A 93 5.78 -10.69 0.29
N LYS A 94 5.84 -11.16 -0.96
CA LYS A 94 6.19 -10.28 -2.09
C LYS A 94 5.02 -9.34 -2.38
N VAL A 95 5.35 -8.05 -2.55
CA VAL A 95 4.40 -6.99 -2.91
C VAL A 95 4.80 -6.44 -4.27
N THR A 96 3.83 -6.35 -5.15
CA THR A 96 3.95 -5.65 -6.43
C THR A 96 2.74 -4.76 -6.60
N GLY A 97 2.88 -3.59 -7.18
CA GLY A 97 1.79 -2.66 -7.40
C GLY A 97 1.95 -1.87 -8.68
N ARG A 98 0.82 -1.37 -9.16
CA ARG A 98 0.78 -0.41 -10.25
C ARG A 98 -0.08 0.77 -9.88
N ARG A 99 0.35 1.96 -10.29
CA ARG A 99 -0.46 3.16 -10.21
C ARG A 99 -1.66 2.98 -11.13
N ARG A 100 -2.86 3.14 -10.59
CA ARG A 100 -4.07 3.29 -11.39
C ARG A 100 -3.96 4.64 -12.09
N ARG A 101 -3.69 4.62 -13.40
CA ARG A 101 -3.96 5.82 -14.20
C ARG A 101 -5.47 5.99 -14.22
N SER A 102 -5.94 7.21 -14.11
CA SER A 102 -7.36 7.58 -14.14
C SER A 102 -8.06 7.27 -15.48
N ASP A 103 -7.52 6.36 -16.29
CA ASP A 103 -8.13 5.79 -17.49
C ASP A 103 -8.95 4.55 -17.11
N GLU A 104 -9.84 4.72 -16.15
CA GLU A 104 -11.03 3.89 -15.99
C GLU A 104 -12.15 4.88 -15.66
N ALA A 105 -12.43 5.74 -16.65
CA ALA A 105 -13.80 6.14 -16.87
C ALA A 105 -14.58 4.84 -17.06
N GLU A 106 -15.42 4.49 -16.08
CA GLU A 106 -16.45 3.49 -16.27
C GLU A 106 -17.30 3.94 -17.46
N PRO A 107 -17.27 3.25 -18.62
CA PRO A 107 -18.21 3.53 -19.68
C PRO A 107 -19.52 2.82 -19.34
N ALA A 108 -20.57 3.64 -19.19
CA ALA A 108 -22.00 3.36 -19.45
C ALA A 108 -22.69 2.20 -18.70
#